data_AF-A0A7V4A6T0-F1
#
_entry.id   AF-A0A7V4A6T0-F1
#
_cell.length_a   1.000
_cell.length_b   1.000
_cell.length_c   1.000
_cell.angle_alpha   90.00
_cell.angle_beta   90.00
_cell.angle_gamma   90.00
#
_symmetry.space_group_name_H-M   'P 1'
#
loop_
_entity.id
_entity.type
_entity.pdbx_description
1 polymer ?
#
loop_
_entity_poly.entity_id
_entity_poly.type
_entity_poly.pdbx_seq_one_letter_code
_entity_poly.pdbx_strand_id
1 'polypeptide(L)'
;MKHFFTSVKTTVFLLLILAVLMVLGTLIPQGMPEFEYLKRYPSILAKAILLLGIYDIYRCWWFVGALFLLAVNISVCFVYRIWKVSLKKGSRPLGLYMVHLGLIGIVLGGLLTALFGFRGYIELEEGSGTDVLRAGKAKFRLPFEVYCERFEVEFWPNGTPKDFVSYLTLKSGQKTLLERAKVRVNHPLTFEGFTFYQSSYGKSQKVKFQIHHKGETLDVSLSKGEIFSLGEGLSLGVMKLVGNPDEVPQGAYVVLFGKGPPKGLWVIREGQMEVEGMKLYFKGGELRYWTGLQVSRDPGAKVVFAGGVLTLIGLLSLYLFPKSKDKGDGQS
;
A
#
# COMPACT_ATOMS: atom_id res chain seq x y z
N MET A 1 2.50 -23.37 33.80
CA MET A 1 2.69 -22.12 33.03
C MET A 1 4.12 -21.57 33.03
N LYS A 2 4.84 -21.47 34.17
CA LYS A 2 6.22 -20.91 34.21
C LYS A 2 7.22 -21.56 33.24
N HIS A 3 7.13 -22.87 33.03
CA HIS A 3 8.00 -23.60 32.08
C HIS A 3 7.73 -23.28 30.61
N PHE A 4 6.53 -22.83 30.23
CA PHE A 4 6.20 -22.56 28.83
C PHE A 4 6.92 -21.31 28.30
N PHE A 5 6.87 -20.21 29.07
CA PHE A 5 7.48 -18.93 28.70
C PHE A 5 9.00 -18.87 28.91
N THR A 6 9.59 -19.87 29.56
CA THR A 6 11.05 -19.98 29.79
C THR A 6 11.70 -21.12 29.00
N SER A 7 10.93 -21.83 28.16
CA SER A 7 11.38 -23.01 27.42
C SER A 7 11.92 -22.65 26.04
N VAL A 8 13.16 -23.09 25.77
CA VAL A 8 13.80 -23.03 24.45
C VAL A 8 13.05 -23.91 23.43
N LYS A 9 12.45 -25.03 23.87
CA LYS A 9 11.65 -25.89 22.98
C LYS A 9 10.45 -25.15 22.42
N THR A 10 9.80 -24.33 23.26
CA THR A 10 8.70 -23.46 22.84
C THR A 10 9.17 -22.42 21.83
N THR A 11 10.34 -21.81 22.06
CA THR A 11 10.94 -20.84 21.11
C THR A 11 11.14 -21.48 19.73
N VAL A 12 11.78 -22.65 19.68
CA VAL A 12 12.07 -23.36 18.42
C VAL A 12 10.77 -23.73 17.70
N PHE A 13 9.78 -24.25 18.44
CA PHE A 13 8.47 -24.57 17.89
C PHE A 13 7.78 -23.35 17.26
N LEU A 14 7.76 -22.20 17.96
CA LEU A 14 7.15 -20.97 17.46
C LEU A 14 7.89 -20.43 16.22
N LEU A 15 9.22 -20.50 16.21
CA LEU A 15 10.02 -20.10 15.05
C LEU A 15 9.72 -20.98 13.82
N LEU A 16 9.60 -22.30 14.00
CA LEU A 16 9.27 -23.21 12.91
C LEU A 16 7.87 -22.96 12.34
N ILE A 17 6.88 -22.74 13.22
CA ILE A 17 5.52 -22.39 12.79
C ILE A 17 5.55 -21.08 12.00
N LEU A 18 6.16 -20.03 12.55
CA LEU A 18 6.26 -18.73 11.86
C LEU A 18 6.97 -18.87 10.51
N ALA A 19 8.04 -19.66 10.42
CA ALA A 19 8.74 -19.90 9.16
C ALA A 19 7.84 -20.58 8.11
N VAL A 20 7.08 -21.61 8.49
CA VAL A 20 6.12 -22.27 7.59
C VAL A 20 5.05 -21.28 7.11
N LEU A 21 4.53 -20.45 8.02
CA LEU A 21 3.53 -19.43 7.69
C LEU A 21 4.11 -18.37 6.74
N MET A 22 5.34 -17.93 6.95
CA MET A 22 6.02 -17.00 6.05
C MET A 22 6.21 -17.61 4.65
N VAL A 23 6.61 -18.87 4.55
CA VAL A 23 6.70 -19.59 3.25
C VAL A 23 5.34 -19.61 2.57
N LEU A 24 4.27 -19.98 3.26
CA LEU A 24 2.91 -19.95 2.72
C LEU A 24 2.52 -18.55 2.21
N GLY A 25 2.88 -17.51 2.98
CA GLY A 25 2.67 -16.11 2.64
C GLY A 25 3.40 -15.64 1.38
N THR A 26 4.53 -16.27 1.03
CA THR A 26 5.25 -15.97 -0.20
C THR A 26 4.64 -16.63 -1.45
N LEU A 27 3.94 -17.74 -1.28
CA LEU A 27 3.33 -18.49 -2.40
C LEU A 27 2.02 -17.85 -2.90
N ILE A 28 1.34 -17.09 -2.04
CA ILE A 28 0.08 -16.43 -2.35
C ILE A 28 0.34 -14.92 -2.39
N PRO A 29 0.03 -14.22 -3.50
CA PRO A 29 0.22 -12.77 -3.57
C PRO A 29 -0.60 -12.08 -2.47
N GLN A 30 0.00 -11.10 -1.81
CA GLN A 30 -0.56 -10.44 -0.63
C GLN A 30 -1.18 -9.09 -1.00
N GLY A 31 -2.30 -8.73 -0.36
CA GLY A 31 -2.91 -7.40 -0.44
C GLY A 31 -3.59 -7.05 -1.77
N MET A 32 -3.92 -8.03 -2.62
CA MET A 32 -4.67 -7.78 -3.85
C MET A 32 -6.16 -7.52 -3.54
N PRO A 33 -6.94 -6.95 -4.48
CA PRO A 33 -8.38 -6.89 -4.37
C PRO A 33 -9.03 -8.29 -4.29
N GLU A 34 -10.12 -8.43 -3.53
CA GLU A 34 -10.79 -9.73 -3.34
C GLU A 34 -11.23 -10.39 -4.65
N PHE A 35 -11.71 -9.60 -5.62
CA PHE A 35 -12.17 -10.10 -6.91
C PHE A 35 -11.04 -10.74 -7.73
N GLU A 36 -9.79 -10.29 -7.55
CA GLU A 36 -8.63 -10.88 -8.22
C GLU A 36 -8.34 -12.29 -7.70
N TYR A 37 -8.49 -12.52 -6.39
CA TYR A 37 -8.34 -13.86 -5.82
C TYR A 37 -9.41 -14.82 -6.36
N LEU A 38 -10.66 -14.38 -6.46
CA LEU A 38 -11.77 -15.18 -7.00
C LEU A 38 -11.58 -15.51 -8.49
N LYS A 39 -10.90 -14.65 -9.25
CA LYS A 39 -10.56 -14.89 -10.66
C LYS A 39 -9.36 -15.82 -10.84
N ARG A 40 -8.36 -15.71 -9.95
CA ARG A 40 -7.07 -16.43 -10.06
C ARG A 40 -7.14 -17.86 -9.51
N TYR A 41 -7.96 -18.12 -8.50
CA TYR A 41 -7.98 -19.42 -7.82
C TYR A 41 -9.34 -20.13 -7.96
N PRO A 42 -9.38 -21.48 -7.90
CA PRO A 42 -10.63 -22.22 -7.79
C PRO A 42 -11.48 -21.72 -6.62
N SER A 43 -12.81 -21.72 -6.79
CA SER A 43 -13.75 -21.05 -5.88
C SER A 43 -13.61 -21.47 -4.41
N ILE A 44 -13.36 -22.75 -4.12
CA ILE A 44 -13.16 -23.28 -2.77
C ILE A 44 -11.87 -22.71 -2.15
N LEU A 45 -10.77 -22.73 -2.91
CA LEU A 45 -9.48 -22.23 -2.46
C LEU A 45 -9.50 -20.71 -2.26
N ALA A 46 -10.11 -19.97 -3.19
CA ALA A 46 -10.26 -18.52 -3.08
C ALA A 46 -11.05 -18.14 -1.82
N LYS A 47 -12.16 -18.83 -1.55
CA LYS A 47 -12.95 -18.62 -0.31
C LYS A 47 -12.15 -18.95 0.93
N ALA A 48 -11.35 -20.02 0.92
CA ALA A 48 -10.48 -20.38 2.05
C ALA A 48 -9.40 -19.31 2.30
N ILE A 49 -8.74 -18.80 1.26
CA ILE A 49 -7.75 -17.71 1.36
C ILE A 49 -8.36 -16.47 2.01
N LEU A 50 -9.55 -16.09 1.56
CA LEU A 50 -10.27 -14.92 2.07
C LEU A 50 -10.74 -15.14 3.53
N LEU A 51 -11.29 -16.31 3.84
CA LEU A 51 -11.81 -16.63 5.18
C LEU A 51 -10.71 -16.75 6.23
N LEU A 52 -9.58 -17.39 5.87
CA LEU A 52 -8.45 -17.60 6.78
C LEU A 52 -7.53 -16.38 6.90
N GLY A 53 -7.75 -15.34 6.09
CA GLY A 53 -6.93 -14.12 6.09
C GLY A 53 -5.55 -14.29 5.46
N ILE A 54 -5.37 -15.29 4.59
CA ILE A 54 -4.08 -15.61 3.95
C ILE A 54 -3.66 -14.53 2.94
N TYR A 55 -4.62 -13.73 2.45
CA TYR A 55 -4.37 -12.58 1.59
C TYR A 55 -3.59 -11.44 2.27
N ASP A 56 -3.54 -11.43 3.61
CA ASP A 56 -2.76 -10.46 4.40
C ASP A 56 -2.20 -11.15 5.66
N ILE A 57 -1.38 -12.17 5.41
CA ILE A 57 -0.92 -13.12 6.43
C ILE A 57 -0.19 -12.45 7.60
N TYR A 58 0.64 -11.45 7.31
CA TYR A 58 1.52 -10.79 8.27
C TYR A 58 0.76 -9.95 9.29
N ARG A 59 -0.52 -9.70 9.06
CA ARG A 59 -1.43 -8.97 9.94
C ARG A 59 -2.55 -9.84 10.48
N CYS A 60 -2.63 -11.08 10.03
CA CYS A 60 -3.67 -11.97 10.48
C CYS A 60 -3.47 -12.32 11.95
N TRP A 61 -4.58 -12.39 12.70
CA TRP A 61 -4.58 -12.51 14.16
C TRP A 61 -3.77 -13.73 14.66
N TRP A 62 -3.77 -14.83 13.93
CA TRP A 62 -3.02 -16.04 14.29
C TRP A 62 -1.50 -15.87 14.07
N PHE A 63 -1.08 -15.13 13.03
CA PHE A 63 0.34 -14.83 12.80
C PHE A 63 0.85 -13.86 13.84
N VAL A 64 0.09 -12.77 14.07
CA VAL A 64 0.39 -11.75 15.08
C VAL A 64 0.40 -12.36 16.47
N GLY A 65 -0.54 -13.26 16.77
CA GLY A 65 -0.58 -14.01 18.03
C GLY A 65 0.65 -14.89 18.24
N ALA A 66 1.08 -15.64 17.22
CA ALA A 66 2.30 -16.44 17.29
C ALA A 66 3.56 -15.56 17.45
N LEU A 67 3.62 -14.44 16.75
CA LEU A 67 4.73 -13.47 16.86
C LEU A 67 4.78 -12.83 18.25
N PHE A 68 3.62 -12.46 18.82
CA PHE A 68 3.51 -11.94 20.18
C PHE A 68 3.95 -12.98 21.22
N LEU A 69 3.50 -14.22 21.09
CA LEU A 69 3.92 -15.31 21.98
C LEU A 69 5.43 -15.55 21.91
N LEU A 70 6.02 -15.48 20.70
CA LEU A 70 7.46 -15.55 20.53
C LEU A 70 8.14 -14.39 21.24
N ALA A 71 7.67 -13.15 21.05
CA ALA A 71 8.21 -11.94 21.68
C ALA A 71 8.24 -12.06 23.21
N VAL A 72 7.14 -12.50 23.83
CA VAL A 72 7.04 -12.72 25.27
C VAL A 72 8.00 -13.83 25.70
N ASN A 73 8.00 -14.96 25.01
CA ASN A 73 8.86 -16.10 25.34
C ASN A 73 10.36 -15.72 25.31
N ILE A 74 10.84 -15.09 24.24
CA ILE A 74 12.26 -14.71 24.14
C ILE A 74 12.64 -13.64 25.16
N SER A 75 11.75 -12.70 25.46
CA SER A 75 11.98 -11.65 26.45
C SER A 75 12.07 -12.22 27.87
N VAL A 76 11.13 -13.10 28.25
CA VAL A 76 11.13 -13.76 29.56
C VAL A 76 12.35 -14.69 29.70
N CYS A 77 12.68 -15.46 28.66
CA CYS A 77 13.89 -16.29 28.64
C CYS A 77 15.16 -15.47 28.84
N PHE A 78 15.26 -14.32 28.17
CA PHE A 78 16.40 -13.41 28.27
C PHE A 78 16.53 -12.80 29.67
N VAL A 79 15.45 -12.27 30.24
CA VAL A 79 15.41 -11.71 31.60
C VAL A 79 15.76 -12.76 32.64
N TYR A 80 15.14 -13.95 32.57
CA TYR A 80 15.44 -15.05 33.49
C TYR A 80 16.92 -15.48 33.41
N ARG A 81 17.48 -15.51 32.19
CA ARG A 81 18.87 -15.87 31.95
C ARG A 81 19.84 -14.81 32.48
N ILE A 82 19.51 -13.51 32.35
CA ILE A 82 20.30 -12.42 32.95
C ILE A 82 20.24 -12.51 34.46
N TRP A 83 19.05 -12.64 35.04
CA TRP A 83 18.86 -12.66 36.48
C TRP A 83 19.65 -13.80 37.14
N LYS A 84 19.58 -15.01 36.57
CA LYS A 84 20.35 -16.17 37.06
C LYS A 84 21.87 -16.00 36.91
N VAL A 85 22.34 -15.24 35.93
CA VAL A 85 23.77 -14.95 35.73
C VAL A 85 24.24 -13.84 36.65
N SER A 86 23.45 -12.79 36.88
CA SER A 86 23.78 -11.74 37.86
C SER A 86 23.99 -12.30 39.27
N LEU A 87 23.38 -13.45 39.58
CA LEU A 87 23.54 -14.18 40.83
C LEU A 87 24.81 -15.05 40.90
N LYS A 88 25.52 -15.31 39.79
CA LYS A 88 26.78 -16.08 39.75
C LYS A 88 27.92 -15.18 39.27
N LYS A 89 29.00 -15.04 40.04
CA LYS A 89 30.22 -14.30 39.63
C LYS A 89 30.84 -14.97 38.38
N GLY A 90 30.49 -14.47 37.20
CA GLY A 90 31.07 -14.91 35.93
C GLY A 90 30.60 -14.04 34.77
N SER A 91 31.52 -13.38 34.09
CA SER A 91 31.22 -12.55 32.91
C SER A 91 30.91 -13.44 31.71
N ARG A 92 29.74 -13.24 31.08
CA ARG A 92 29.45 -13.81 29.75
C ARG A 92 29.96 -12.85 28.67
N PRO A 93 30.33 -13.35 27.47
CA PRO A 93 30.76 -12.47 26.38
C PRO A 93 29.62 -11.52 26.01
N LEU A 94 29.95 -10.22 25.89
CA LEU A 94 29.01 -9.14 25.58
C LEU A 94 28.16 -9.46 24.34
N GLY A 95 28.79 -10.06 23.32
CA GLY A 95 28.13 -10.45 22.07
C GLY A 95 26.90 -11.35 22.25
N LEU A 96 26.86 -12.20 23.28
CA LEU A 96 25.68 -13.04 23.55
C LEU A 96 24.46 -12.20 23.93
N TYR A 97 24.65 -11.13 24.71
CA TYR A 97 23.57 -10.22 25.08
C TYR A 97 23.11 -9.40 23.88
N MET A 98 24.04 -8.96 23.04
CA MET A 98 23.74 -8.21 21.81
C MET A 98 22.87 -9.04 20.85
N VAL A 99 23.21 -10.31 20.64
CA VAL A 99 22.39 -11.22 19.80
C VAL A 99 20.96 -11.35 20.33
N HIS A 100 20.77 -11.54 21.63
CA HIS A 100 19.42 -11.71 22.20
C HIS A 100 18.61 -10.41 22.17
N LEU A 101 19.22 -9.28 22.53
CA LEU A 101 18.59 -7.96 22.44
C LEU A 101 18.23 -7.61 21.00
N GLY A 102 19.11 -7.95 20.05
CA GLY A 102 18.86 -7.77 18.62
C GLY A 102 17.67 -8.59 18.14
N LEU A 103 17.61 -9.88 18.50
CA LEU A 103 16.48 -10.75 18.17
C LEU A 103 15.16 -10.28 18.80
N ILE A 104 15.19 -9.84 20.06
CA ILE A 104 14.04 -9.21 20.72
C ILE A 104 13.60 -7.97 19.94
N GLY A 105 14.55 -7.11 19.55
CA GLY A 105 14.28 -5.92 18.73
C GLY A 105 13.64 -6.26 17.39
N ILE A 106 14.12 -7.29 16.68
CA ILE A 106 13.54 -7.75 15.41
C ILE A 106 12.08 -8.19 15.61
N VAL A 107 11.82 -9.03 16.61
CA VAL A 107 10.47 -9.57 16.86
C VAL A 107 9.51 -8.46 17.32
N LEU A 108 9.94 -7.58 18.22
CA LEU A 108 9.14 -6.43 18.67
C LEU A 108 8.91 -5.42 17.53
N GLY A 109 9.91 -5.17 16.70
CA GLY A 109 9.77 -4.34 15.51
C GLY A 109 8.74 -4.92 14.54
N GLY A 110 8.82 -6.21 14.24
CA GLY A 110 7.82 -6.91 13.42
C GLY A 110 6.41 -6.82 14.01
N LEU A 111 6.27 -6.93 15.33
CA LEU A 111 4.99 -6.78 16.02
C LEU A 111 4.45 -5.34 15.91
N LEU A 112 5.30 -4.31 16.06
CA LEU A 112 4.92 -2.92 15.84
C LEU A 112 4.44 -2.67 14.41
N THR A 113 5.13 -3.23 13.41
CA THR A 113 4.71 -3.16 12.00
C THR A 113 3.35 -3.83 11.78
N ALA A 114 3.15 -5.01 12.38
CA ALA A 114 1.90 -5.76 12.22
C ALA A 114 0.69 -5.07 12.87
N LEU A 115 0.88 -4.44 14.04
CA LEU A 115 -0.18 -3.78 14.80
C LEU A 115 -0.50 -2.37 14.30
N PHE A 116 0.51 -1.59 13.92
CA PHE A 116 0.37 -0.16 13.66
C PHE A 116 0.75 0.26 12.24
N GLY A 117 1.35 -0.64 11.46
CA GLY A 117 1.63 -0.33 10.06
C GLY A 117 0.35 -0.32 9.23
N PHE A 118 0.40 0.23 8.03
CA PHE A 118 -0.62 0.02 7.00
C PHE A 118 -0.02 0.13 5.59
N ARG A 119 -0.74 -0.42 4.61
CA ARG A 119 -0.49 -0.24 3.19
C ARG A 119 -1.83 0.05 2.51
N GLY A 120 -1.83 1.01 1.59
CA GLY A 120 -2.99 1.35 0.78
C GLY A 120 -2.55 1.93 -0.56
N TYR A 121 -3.50 2.06 -1.47
CA TYR A 121 -3.27 2.51 -2.83
C TYR A 121 -4.13 3.73 -3.14
N ILE A 122 -3.59 4.64 -3.93
CA ILE A 122 -4.31 5.77 -4.52
C ILE A 122 -4.06 5.81 -6.01
N GLU A 123 -5.09 6.20 -6.75
CA GLU A 123 -5.03 6.48 -8.17
C GLU A 123 -5.36 7.96 -8.32
N LEU A 124 -4.46 8.72 -8.93
CA LEU A 124 -4.58 10.17 -9.09
C LEU A 124 -4.40 10.54 -10.55
N GLU A 125 -5.36 11.28 -11.10
CA GLU A 125 -5.18 11.97 -12.38
C GLU A 125 -4.44 13.30 -12.14
N GLU A 126 -3.75 13.79 -13.18
CA GLU A 126 -3.16 15.13 -13.14
C GLU A 126 -4.22 16.20 -12.82
N GLY A 127 -3.88 17.06 -11.86
CA GLY A 127 -4.76 18.12 -11.39
C GLY A 127 -5.77 17.69 -10.31
N SER A 128 -5.72 16.43 -9.86
CA SER A 128 -6.59 15.87 -8.82
C SER A 128 -5.84 15.55 -7.53
N GLY A 129 -6.57 15.49 -6.41
CA GLY A 129 -6.02 15.08 -5.13
C GLY A 129 -6.99 14.23 -4.32
N THR A 130 -6.43 13.47 -3.37
CA THR A 130 -7.19 12.68 -2.41
C THR A 130 -6.43 12.56 -1.10
N ASP A 131 -7.16 12.51 0.01
CA ASP A 131 -6.64 12.09 1.31
C ASP A 131 -7.07 10.65 1.66
N VAL A 132 -7.78 9.96 0.76
CA VAL A 132 -8.29 8.60 1.01
C VAL A 132 -7.51 7.55 0.23
N LEU A 133 -6.92 6.62 0.98
CA LEU A 133 -6.27 5.41 0.49
C LEU A 133 -7.25 4.24 0.46
N ARG A 134 -7.11 3.35 -0.52
CA ARG A 134 -7.85 2.08 -0.62
C ARG A 134 -6.96 0.91 -0.24
N ALA A 135 -7.41 0.03 0.64
CA ALA A 135 -6.68 -1.15 1.07
C ALA A 135 -7.66 -2.34 1.11
N GLY A 136 -7.79 -3.02 -0.03
CA GLY A 136 -8.89 -3.98 -0.22
C GLY A 136 -10.25 -3.28 -0.11
N LYS A 137 -11.11 -3.75 0.80
CA LYS A 137 -12.39 -3.10 1.13
C LYS A 137 -12.28 -1.93 2.11
N ALA A 138 -11.16 -1.82 2.83
CA ALA A 138 -10.96 -0.77 3.81
C ALA A 138 -10.54 0.54 3.12
N LYS A 139 -10.95 1.66 3.72
CA LYS A 139 -10.51 3.00 3.35
C LYS A 139 -9.76 3.61 4.53
N PHE A 140 -8.60 4.19 4.26
CA PHE A 140 -7.79 4.88 5.27
C PHE A 140 -7.66 6.33 4.88
N ARG A 141 -7.88 7.25 5.83
CA ARG A 141 -7.73 8.67 5.61
C ARG A 141 -6.35 9.12 6.09
N LEU A 142 -5.61 9.78 5.21
CA LEU A 142 -4.35 10.44 5.54
C LEU A 142 -4.63 11.74 6.32
N PRO A 143 -3.66 12.20 7.14
CA PRO A 143 -3.77 13.49 7.82
C PRO A 143 -3.56 14.70 6.88
N PHE A 144 -3.29 14.45 5.60
CA PHE A 144 -3.08 15.45 4.56
C PHE A 144 -3.59 14.91 3.22
N GLU A 145 -3.93 15.82 2.31
CA GLU A 145 -4.26 15.53 0.93
C GLU A 145 -2.98 15.31 0.10
N VAL A 146 -3.02 14.31 -0.78
CA VAL A 146 -2.01 14.05 -1.80
C VAL A 146 -2.55 14.55 -3.12
N TYR A 147 -1.98 15.63 -3.64
CA TYR A 147 -2.37 16.25 -4.91
C TYR A 147 -1.35 15.91 -6.00
N CYS A 148 -1.81 15.42 -7.15
CA CYS A 148 -0.98 15.17 -8.31
C CYS A 148 -0.94 16.42 -9.20
N GLU A 149 0.19 17.13 -9.21
CA GLU A 149 0.37 18.29 -10.09
C GLU A 149 0.60 17.85 -11.53
N ARG A 150 1.43 16.82 -11.70
CA ARG A 150 1.85 16.32 -13.01
C ARG A 150 2.30 14.88 -12.91
N PHE A 151 2.07 14.11 -13.97
CA PHE A 151 2.51 12.75 -14.11
C PHE A 151 3.15 12.54 -15.49
N GLU A 152 4.45 12.28 -15.50
CA GLU A 152 5.23 12.08 -16.72
C GLU A 152 5.47 10.59 -16.93
N VAL A 153 5.17 10.10 -18.14
CA VAL A 153 5.52 8.75 -18.58
C VAL A 153 6.48 8.86 -19.75
N GLU A 154 7.69 8.32 -19.57
CA GLU A 154 8.68 8.21 -20.63
C GLU A 154 8.63 6.79 -21.20
N PHE A 155 8.67 6.65 -22.53
CA PHE A 155 8.69 5.35 -23.20
C PHE A 155 9.98 5.19 -24.01
N TRP A 156 10.47 3.96 -24.09
CA TRP A 156 11.50 3.59 -25.06
C TRP A 156 10.92 3.62 -26.50
N PRO A 157 11.75 3.70 -27.55
CA PRO A 157 11.28 3.71 -28.94
C PRO A 157 10.42 2.49 -29.33
N ASN A 158 10.59 1.37 -28.64
CA ASN A 158 9.79 0.15 -28.82
C ASN A 158 8.42 0.19 -28.13
N GLY A 159 8.05 1.32 -27.50
CA GLY A 159 6.79 1.52 -26.78
C GLY A 159 6.76 0.96 -25.35
N THR A 160 7.86 0.35 -24.87
CA THR A 160 7.94 -0.12 -23.48
C THR A 160 8.14 1.06 -22.53
N PRO A 161 7.48 1.08 -21.37
CA PRO A 161 7.67 2.18 -20.42
C PRO A 161 9.08 2.20 -19.85
N LYS A 162 9.69 3.39 -19.86
CA LYS A 162 11.06 3.66 -19.41
C LYS A 162 11.09 4.27 -18.02
N ASP A 163 10.30 5.29 -17.78
CA ASP A 163 10.26 5.98 -16.48
C ASP A 163 8.84 6.52 -16.20
N PHE A 164 8.53 6.64 -14.92
CA PHE A 164 7.25 7.14 -14.41
C PHE A 164 7.54 8.09 -13.28
N VAL A 165 7.19 9.36 -13.46
CA VAL A 165 7.49 10.40 -12.49
C VAL A 165 6.22 11.13 -12.11
N SER A 166 5.83 11.00 -10.83
CA SER A 166 4.72 11.74 -10.25
C SER A 166 5.24 12.94 -9.47
N TYR A 167 4.72 14.13 -9.78
CA TYR A 167 4.98 15.36 -9.05
C TYR A 167 3.83 15.62 -8.10
N LEU A 168 4.09 15.45 -6.81
CA LEU A 168 3.07 15.48 -5.77
C LEU A 168 3.25 16.69 -4.87
N THR A 169 2.12 17.28 -4.49
CA THR A 169 2.06 18.30 -3.45
C THR A 169 1.18 17.80 -2.32
N LEU A 170 1.73 17.80 -1.11
CA LEU A 170 1.03 17.39 0.10
C LEU A 170 0.46 18.63 0.78
N LYS A 171 -0.84 18.63 1.07
CA LYS A 171 -1.57 19.79 1.60
C LYS A 171 -2.40 19.42 2.81
N SER A 172 -2.53 20.32 3.78
CA SER A 172 -3.47 20.20 4.90
C SER A 172 -4.39 21.41 4.88
N GLY A 173 -5.57 21.25 4.25
CA GLY A 173 -6.44 22.39 3.94
C GLY A 173 -5.75 23.34 2.97
N GLN A 174 -5.70 24.63 3.30
CA GLN A 174 -5.00 25.64 2.49
C GLN A 174 -3.47 25.65 2.66
N LYS A 175 -2.93 24.94 3.67
CA LYS A 175 -1.49 24.93 3.94
C LYS A 175 -0.79 23.87 3.10
N THR A 176 0.17 24.28 2.29
CA THR A 176 1.11 23.35 1.64
C THR A 176 2.12 22.84 2.65
N LEU A 177 2.22 21.51 2.81
CA LEU A 177 3.17 20.83 3.69
C LEU A 177 4.45 20.44 2.96
N LEU A 178 4.31 20.02 1.71
CA LEU A 178 5.42 19.65 0.84
C LEU A 178 5.02 19.94 -0.61
N GLU A 179 5.85 20.65 -1.34
CA GLU A 179 5.54 21.09 -2.71
C GLU A 179 6.41 20.35 -3.73
N ARG A 180 5.81 19.94 -4.85
CA ARG A 180 6.50 19.37 -6.03
C ARG A 180 7.47 18.23 -5.71
N ALA A 181 7.10 17.39 -4.75
CA ALA A 181 7.87 16.22 -4.40
C ALA A 181 7.78 15.16 -5.51
N LYS A 182 8.93 14.63 -5.92
CA LYS A 182 9.01 13.61 -6.98
C LYS A 182 8.87 12.22 -6.39
N VAL A 183 8.00 11.40 -6.97
CA VAL A 183 7.92 9.95 -6.74
C VAL A 183 8.21 9.25 -8.05
N ARG A 184 9.16 8.32 -8.04
CA ARG A 184 9.58 7.54 -9.21
C ARG A 184 9.83 6.08 -8.84
N VAL A 185 9.86 5.20 -9.84
CA VAL A 185 10.25 3.78 -9.63
C VAL A 185 11.61 3.71 -8.94
N ASN A 186 11.73 2.89 -7.89
CA ASN A 186 12.91 2.74 -7.04
C ASN A 186 13.36 3.99 -6.26
N HIS A 187 12.68 5.13 -6.39
CA HIS A 187 12.94 6.33 -5.59
C HIS A 187 11.66 6.79 -4.92
N PRO A 188 11.30 6.12 -3.80
CA PRO A 188 10.10 6.47 -3.05
C PRO A 188 10.27 7.81 -2.32
N LEU A 189 9.15 8.48 -2.08
CA LEU A 189 9.09 9.67 -1.24
C LEU A 189 8.69 9.27 0.17
N THR A 190 9.39 9.75 1.19
CA THR A 190 9.00 9.58 2.60
C THR A 190 8.69 10.93 3.23
N PHE A 191 7.52 11.05 3.86
CA PHE A 191 7.08 12.24 4.57
C PHE A 191 6.29 11.85 5.83
N GLU A 192 6.66 12.39 6.99
CA GLU A 192 6.00 12.14 8.30
C GLU A 192 5.71 10.65 8.63
N GLY A 193 6.62 9.76 8.21
CA GLY A 193 6.49 8.31 8.44
C GLY A 193 5.64 7.56 7.41
N PHE A 194 5.06 8.27 6.43
CA PHE A 194 4.42 7.70 5.25
C PHE A 194 5.45 7.59 4.12
N THR A 195 5.42 6.49 3.38
CA THR A 195 6.25 6.27 2.20
C THR A 195 5.38 5.99 0.99
N PHE A 196 5.61 6.76 -0.07
CA PHE A 196 4.92 6.73 -1.35
C PHE A 196 5.81 6.02 -2.36
N TYR A 197 5.31 4.94 -2.93
CA TYR A 197 5.96 4.16 -3.96
C TYR A 197 5.19 4.32 -5.26
N GLN A 198 5.89 4.59 -6.35
CA GLN A 198 5.31 4.45 -7.68
C GLN A 198 4.99 2.98 -7.92
N SER A 199 3.70 2.64 -8.04
CA SER A 199 3.24 1.25 -8.08
C SER A 199 2.63 0.87 -9.43
N SER A 200 1.87 1.77 -10.04
CA SER A 200 1.19 1.52 -11.31
C SER A 200 0.90 2.84 -12.03
N TYR A 201 0.36 2.73 -13.22
CA TYR A 201 -0.16 3.85 -14.00
C TYR A 201 -1.21 3.30 -14.97
N GLY A 202 -1.99 4.19 -15.55
CA GLY A 202 -2.89 3.81 -16.63
C GLY A 202 -3.44 5.00 -17.37
N LYS A 203 -4.34 4.70 -18.29
CA LYS A 203 -5.06 5.68 -19.09
C LYS A 203 -6.50 5.78 -18.60
N SER A 204 -7.03 6.99 -18.61
CA SER A 204 -8.43 7.31 -18.33
C SER A 204 -8.98 8.01 -19.57
N GLN A 205 -10.06 7.46 -20.12
CA GLN A 205 -10.75 8.05 -21.25
C GLN A 205 -11.82 9.01 -20.75
N LYS A 206 -11.78 10.26 -21.23
CA LYS A 206 -12.81 11.26 -20.95
C LYS A 206 -13.37 11.84 -22.24
N VAL A 207 -14.56 12.42 -22.14
CA VAL A 207 -15.20 13.18 -23.19
C VAL A 207 -15.48 14.60 -22.71
N LYS A 208 -15.20 15.58 -23.58
CA LYS A 208 -15.37 16.99 -23.28
C LYS A 208 -16.71 17.49 -23.81
N PHE A 209 -17.45 18.15 -22.95
CA PHE A 209 -18.68 18.84 -23.28
C PHE A 209 -18.56 20.30 -22.89
N GLN A 210 -18.99 21.18 -23.78
CA GLN A 210 -19.28 22.55 -23.45
C GLN A 210 -20.81 22.69 -23.40
N ILE A 211 -21.33 23.04 -22.23
CA ILE A 211 -22.76 23.07 -21.96
C ILE A 211 -23.19 24.51 -21.78
N HIS A 212 -24.13 24.96 -22.61
CA HIS A 212 -24.78 26.25 -22.42
C HIS A 212 -26.17 26.03 -21.84
N HIS A 213 -26.40 26.55 -20.63
CA HIS A 213 -27.67 26.47 -19.94
C HIS A 213 -27.92 27.74 -19.14
N LYS A 214 -29.09 28.36 -19.29
CA LYS A 214 -29.51 29.58 -18.56
C LYS A 214 -28.52 30.76 -18.61
N GLY A 215 -27.83 30.92 -19.74
CA GLY A 215 -26.86 32.00 -19.94
C GLY A 215 -25.45 31.71 -19.40
N GLU A 216 -25.26 30.57 -18.73
CA GLU A 216 -23.93 30.11 -18.31
C GLU A 216 -23.36 29.12 -19.32
N THR A 217 -22.03 29.14 -19.44
CA THR A 217 -21.26 28.17 -20.25
C THR A 217 -20.36 27.37 -19.32
N LEU A 218 -20.54 26.06 -19.31
CA LEU A 218 -19.83 25.12 -18.46
C LEU A 218 -19.02 24.16 -19.31
N ASP A 219 -17.70 24.16 -19.15
CA ASP A 219 -16.82 23.16 -19.77
C ASP A 219 -16.62 21.99 -18.80
N VAL A 220 -17.04 20.81 -19.21
CA VAL A 220 -17.08 19.60 -18.37
C VAL A 220 -16.35 18.47 -19.09
N SER A 221 -15.47 17.78 -18.36
CA SER A 221 -14.81 16.56 -18.84
C SER A 221 -15.29 15.38 -18.01
N LEU A 222 -15.94 14.41 -18.65
CA LEU A 222 -16.59 13.29 -17.97
C LEU A 222 -16.03 11.94 -18.44
N SER A 223 -15.84 11.05 -17.48
CA SER A 223 -15.43 9.67 -17.64
C SER A 223 -16.66 8.75 -17.68
N LYS A 224 -16.49 7.51 -18.14
CA LYS A 224 -17.57 6.52 -18.11
C LYS A 224 -18.09 6.31 -16.68
N GLY A 225 -19.39 6.46 -16.50
CA GLY A 225 -20.11 6.31 -15.23
C GLY A 225 -20.22 7.60 -14.41
N GLU A 226 -19.52 8.67 -14.80
CA GLU A 226 -19.64 9.96 -14.12
C GLU A 226 -20.95 10.67 -14.53
N ILE A 227 -21.56 11.32 -13.54
CA ILE A 227 -22.78 12.12 -13.68
C ILE A 227 -22.46 13.52 -13.20
N PHE A 228 -22.68 14.50 -14.07
CA PHE A 228 -22.55 15.91 -13.77
C PHE A 228 -23.93 16.52 -13.52
N SER A 229 -24.13 17.13 -12.36
CA SER A 229 -25.38 17.83 -12.06
C SER A 229 -25.33 19.26 -12.55
N LEU A 230 -26.35 19.67 -13.30
CA LEU A 230 -26.54 21.02 -13.82
C LEU A 230 -27.48 21.87 -12.93
N GLY A 231 -27.90 21.33 -11.79
CA GLY A 231 -28.89 21.96 -10.90
C GLY A 231 -30.35 21.63 -11.28
N GLU A 232 -31.28 21.94 -10.37
CA GLU A 232 -32.74 21.76 -10.55
C GLU A 232 -33.20 20.34 -10.97
N GLY A 233 -32.42 19.32 -10.60
CA GLY A 233 -32.70 17.93 -10.96
C GLY A 233 -32.29 17.54 -12.39
N LEU A 234 -31.62 18.44 -13.13
CA LEU A 234 -31.03 18.14 -14.43
C LEU A 234 -29.59 17.63 -14.25
N SER A 235 -29.26 16.50 -14.87
CA SER A 235 -27.92 15.90 -14.82
C SER A 235 -27.56 15.24 -16.15
N LEU A 236 -26.28 15.31 -16.51
CA LEU A 236 -25.72 14.66 -17.69
C LEU A 236 -24.78 13.54 -17.24
N GLY A 237 -25.05 12.30 -17.65
CA GLY A 237 -24.19 11.15 -17.34
C GLY A 237 -23.60 10.51 -18.58
N VAL A 238 -22.33 10.10 -18.52
CA VAL A 238 -21.69 9.32 -19.58
C VAL A 238 -21.84 7.84 -19.27
N MET A 239 -22.61 7.10 -20.06
CA MET A 239 -22.88 5.68 -19.79
C MET A 239 -21.92 4.75 -20.53
N LYS A 240 -21.54 5.12 -21.76
CA LYS A 240 -20.56 4.37 -22.56
C LYS A 240 -19.66 5.33 -23.34
N LEU A 241 -18.44 4.90 -23.59
CA LEU A 241 -17.49 5.55 -24.49
C LEU A 241 -17.40 4.73 -25.78
N VAL A 242 -17.21 5.41 -26.91
CA VAL A 242 -17.08 4.82 -28.24
C VAL A 242 -15.61 4.87 -28.64
N GLY A 243 -15.07 3.74 -29.10
CA GLY A 243 -13.68 3.60 -29.53
C GLY A 243 -12.92 2.53 -28.77
N ASN A 244 -11.62 2.42 -29.05
CA ASN A 244 -10.74 1.48 -28.38
C ASN A 244 -10.39 1.97 -26.96
N PRO A 245 -10.29 1.09 -25.94
CA PRO A 245 -10.02 1.50 -24.56
C PRO A 245 -8.71 2.27 -24.32
N ASP A 246 -7.71 2.10 -25.19
CA ASP A 246 -6.38 2.70 -25.06
C ASP A 246 -6.14 3.92 -25.95
N GLU A 247 -7.17 4.31 -26.71
CA GLU A 247 -7.16 5.43 -27.64
C GLU A 247 -8.07 6.57 -27.15
N VAL A 248 -7.98 7.72 -27.80
CA VAL A 248 -8.91 8.82 -27.55
C VAL A 248 -10.32 8.37 -27.94
N PRO A 249 -11.33 8.49 -27.05
CA PRO A 249 -12.68 8.08 -27.39
C PRO A 249 -13.23 8.96 -28.52
N GLN A 250 -13.81 8.33 -29.52
CA GLN A 250 -14.38 9.01 -30.69
C GLN A 250 -15.79 9.57 -30.39
N GLY A 251 -16.40 9.11 -29.30
CA GLY A 251 -17.73 9.53 -28.89
C GLY A 251 -18.17 8.96 -27.56
N ALA A 252 -19.40 9.24 -27.18
CA ALA A 252 -20.03 8.73 -25.97
C ALA A 252 -21.52 8.49 -26.16
N TYR A 253 -22.06 7.50 -25.44
CA TYR A 253 -23.48 7.43 -25.14
C TYR A 253 -23.72 8.15 -23.82
N VAL A 254 -24.44 9.27 -23.89
CA VAL A 254 -24.77 10.08 -22.72
C VAL A 254 -26.26 9.99 -22.42
N VAL A 255 -26.60 10.13 -21.14
CA VAL A 255 -27.96 10.11 -20.65
C VAL A 255 -28.22 11.41 -19.90
N LEU A 256 -29.29 12.09 -20.29
CA LEU A 256 -29.82 13.24 -19.58
C LEU A 256 -30.90 12.77 -18.61
N PHE A 257 -30.72 13.13 -17.34
CA PHE A 257 -31.66 12.93 -16.26
C PHE A 257 -32.31 14.27 -15.96
N GLY A 258 -33.64 14.36 -16.05
CA GLY A 258 -34.38 15.60 -15.81
C GLY A 258 -35.74 15.30 -15.15
N LYS A 259 -36.73 16.16 -15.38
CA LYS A 259 -38.09 15.97 -14.83
C LYS A 259 -38.87 14.82 -15.49
N GLY A 260 -38.47 14.41 -16.69
CA GLY A 260 -39.07 13.32 -17.46
C GLY A 260 -38.27 12.02 -17.42
N PRO A 261 -38.67 10.99 -18.20
CA PRO A 261 -37.89 9.78 -18.34
C PRO A 261 -36.48 10.09 -18.88
N PRO A 262 -35.43 9.37 -18.43
CA PRO A 262 -34.07 9.62 -18.89
C PRO A 262 -33.93 9.51 -20.40
N LYS A 263 -33.29 10.50 -21.03
CA LYS A 263 -33.09 10.54 -22.48
C LYS A 263 -31.66 10.18 -22.82
N GLY A 264 -31.48 9.06 -23.51
CA GLY A 264 -30.19 8.62 -24.02
C GLY A 264 -29.90 9.15 -25.41
N LEU A 265 -28.67 9.58 -25.66
CA LEU A 265 -28.24 10.12 -26.93
C LEU A 265 -26.79 9.72 -27.24
N TRP A 266 -26.53 9.41 -28.51
CA TRP A 266 -25.19 9.12 -29.01
C TRP A 266 -24.53 10.40 -29.51
N VAL A 267 -23.32 10.67 -29.04
CA VAL A 267 -22.49 11.78 -29.48
C VAL A 267 -21.21 11.23 -30.08
N ILE A 268 -21.12 11.20 -31.41
CA ILE A 268 -20.05 10.49 -32.14
C ILE A 268 -19.20 11.46 -32.98
N ARG A 269 -19.65 12.71 -33.17
CA ARG A 269 -18.92 13.75 -33.89
C ARG A 269 -19.04 15.06 -33.14
N GLU A 270 -18.04 15.92 -33.29
CA GLU A 270 -18.14 17.29 -32.83
C GLU A 270 -19.37 17.95 -33.44
N GLY A 271 -20.17 18.59 -32.60
CA GLY A 271 -21.46 19.11 -33.01
C GLY A 271 -22.25 19.67 -31.84
N GLN A 272 -23.24 20.49 -32.20
CA GLN A 272 -24.19 21.07 -31.29
C GLN A 272 -25.45 20.22 -31.25
N MET A 273 -25.97 19.98 -30.04
CA MET A 273 -27.25 19.33 -29.81
C MET A 273 -28.06 20.20 -28.86
N GLU A 274 -29.36 20.35 -29.13
CA GLU A 274 -30.27 21.06 -28.24
C GLU A 274 -31.20 20.06 -27.56
N VAL A 275 -31.13 20.00 -26.22
CA VAL A 275 -31.92 19.04 -25.44
C VAL A 275 -32.44 19.72 -24.18
N GLU A 276 -33.76 19.78 -24.02
CA GLU A 276 -34.42 20.42 -22.86
C GLU A 276 -33.98 21.88 -22.62
N GLY A 277 -33.78 22.65 -23.70
CA GLY A 277 -33.35 24.06 -23.64
C GLY A 277 -31.87 24.25 -23.30
N MET A 278 -31.10 23.16 -23.26
CA MET A 278 -29.65 23.16 -23.10
C MET A 278 -28.99 22.95 -24.47
N LYS A 279 -27.97 23.76 -24.79
CA LYS A 279 -27.11 23.49 -25.94
C LYS A 279 -25.86 22.75 -25.46
N LEU A 280 -25.76 21.49 -25.85
CA LEU A 280 -24.63 20.61 -25.57
C LEU A 280 -23.71 20.58 -26.79
N TYR A 281 -22.45 20.96 -26.59
CA TYR A 281 -21.42 20.87 -27.62
C TYR A 281 -20.40 19.81 -27.23
N PHE A 282 -20.28 18.76 -28.04
CA PHE A 282 -19.21 17.79 -27.85
C PHE A 282 -17.92 18.31 -28.49
N LYS A 283 -16.88 18.39 -27.68
CA LYS A 283 -15.55 18.92 -28.05
C LYS A 283 -14.53 17.79 -28.27
N GLY A 284 -15.00 16.56 -28.46
CA GLY A 284 -14.14 15.39 -28.66
C GLY A 284 -13.80 14.63 -27.39
N GLY A 285 -13.04 13.55 -27.57
CA GLY A 285 -12.46 12.76 -26.50
C GLY A 285 -11.10 13.29 -26.05
N GLU A 286 -10.69 12.88 -24.86
CA GLU A 286 -9.30 12.99 -24.42
C GLU A 286 -8.86 11.71 -23.70
N LEU A 287 -7.56 11.48 -23.73
CA LEU A 287 -6.90 10.40 -23.01
C LEU A 287 -5.98 11.03 -21.97
N ARG A 288 -6.27 10.82 -20.68
CA ARG A 288 -5.42 11.29 -19.59
C ARG A 288 -4.67 10.14 -18.97
N TYR A 289 -3.44 10.39 -18.53
CA TYR A 289 -2.73 9.44 -17.69
C TYR A 289 -3.08 9.67 -16.23
N TRP A 290 -3.15 8.58 -15.48
CA TRP A 290 -3.22 8.59 -14.02
C TRP A 290 -2.03 7.83 -13.44
N THR A 291 -1.63 8.24 -12.24
CA THR A 291 -0.57 7.59 -11.46
C THR A 291 -1.16 6.77 -10.34
N GLY A 292 -0.66 5.55 -10.18
CA GLY A 292 -0.99 4.66 -9.08
C GLY A 292 0.13 4.63 -8.06
N LEU A 293 -0.16 5.08 -6.84
CA LEU A 293 0.80 5.16 -5.75
C LEU A 293 0.42 4.19 -4.64
N GLN A 294 1.37 3.38 -4.20
CA GLN A 294 1.25 2.64 -2.95
C GLN A 294 1.75 3.52 -1.82
N VAL A 295 0.91 3.77 -0.83
CA VAL A 295 1.24 4.50 0.38
C VAL A 295 1.31 3.54 1.55
N SER A 296 2.38 3.62 2.32
CA SER A 296 2.57 2.75 3.48
C SER A 296 3.17 3.47 4.67
N ARG A 297 2.86 2.97 5.86
CA ARG A 297 3.51 3.37 7.11
C ARG A 297 4.02 2.12 7.79
N ASP A 298 5.31 2.11 8.11
CA ASP A 298 5.96 1.00 8.79
C ASP A 298 6.73 1.52 10.03
N PRO A 299 6.07 1.59 11.20
CA PRO A 299 6.70 2.10 12.41
C PRO A 299 7.77 1.16 12.98
N GLY A 300 7.69 -0.14 12.66
CA GLY A 300 8.61 -1.14 13.18
C GLY A 300 9.90 -1.29 12.36
N ALA A 301 9.92 -0.86 11.09
CA ALA A 301 11.05 -1.03 10.18
C ALA A 301 12.40 -0.58 10.78
N LYS A 302 12.45 0.60 11.41
CA LYS A 302 13.68 1.10 12.04
C LYS A 302 14.14 0.23 13.21
N VAL A 303 13.20 -0.29 14.00
CA VAL A 303 13.47 -1.16 15.14
C VAL A 303 14.00 -2.52 14.65
N VAL A 304 13.38 -3.08 13.61
CA VAL A 304 13.85 -4.32 12.97
C VAL A 304 15.27 -4.15 12.44
N PHE A 305 15.54 -3.06 11.73
CA PHE A 305 16.86 -2.78 11.18
C PHE A 305 17.92 -2.65 12.28
N ALA A 306 17.64 -1.86 13.32
CA ALA A 306 18.53 -1.71 14.48
C ALA A 306 18.78 -3.05 15.19
N GLY A 307 17.74 -3.86 15.38
CA GLY A 307 17.86 -5.20 15.94
C GLY A 307 18.71 -6.15 15.08
N GLY A 308 18.57 -6.07 13.75
CA GLY A 308 19.40 -6.80 12.79
C GLY A 308 20.88 -6.42 12.86
N VAL A 309 21.18 -5.12 12.87
CA VAL A 309 22.55 -4.60 13.04
C VAL A 309 23.13 -5.07 14.38
N LEU A 310 22.37 -4.94 15.47
CA LEU A 310 22.83 -5.36 16.80
C LEU A 310 23.10 -6.87 16.86
N THR A 311 22.26 -7.68 16.20
CA THR A 311 22.46 -9.14 16.09
C THR A 311 23.75 -9.44 15.34
N LEU A 312 23.99 -8.78 14.21
CA LEU A 312 25.20 -8.97 13.40
C LEU A 312 26.47 -8.61 14.18
N ILE A 313 26.48 -7.45 14.85
CA ILE A 313 27.61 -7.03 15.69
C ILE A 313 27.82 -8.03 16.83
N GLY A 314 26.74 -8.52 17.45
CA GLY A 314 26.81 -9.54 18.49
C GLY A 314 27.47 -10.85 18.01
N LEU A 315 27.10 -11.33 16.82
CA LEU A 315 27.69 -12.52 16.20
C LEU A 315 29.18 -12.29 15.86
N LEU A 316 29.52 -11.14 15.27
CA LEU A 316 30.90 -10.77 14.96
C LEU A 316 31.77 -10.70 16.23
N SER A 317 31.25 -10.11 17.31
CA SER A 317 31.93 -10.06 18.61
C SER A 317 32.21 -11.46 19.16
N LEU A 318 31.25 -12.40 19.05
CA LEU A 318 31.45 -13.78 19.49
C LEU A 318 32.47 -14.54 18.64
N TYR A 319 32.53 -14.24 17.34
CA TYR A 319 33.46 -14.85 16.40
C TYR A 319 34.90 -14.33 16.59
N LEU A 320 35.07 -13.01 16.73
CA LEU A 320 36.38 -12.36 16.85
C LEU A 320 36.99 -12.52 18.26
N PHE A 321 36.16 -12.61 19.28
CA PHE A 321 36.59 -12.75 20.68
C PHE A 321 36.04 -14.04 21.31
N PRO A 322 36.41 -15.22 20.79
CA PRO A 322 35.98 -16.48 21.38
C PRO A 322 36.59 -16.62 22.77
N LYS A 323 35.80 -17.06 23.77
CA LYS A 323 36.37 -17.42 25.07
C LYS A 323 37.33 -18.60 24.88
N SER A 324 38.59 -18.41 25.25
CA SER A 324 39.58 -19.48 25.38
C SER A 324 38.97 -20.64 26.17
N LYS A 325 39.00 -21.87 25.63
CA LYS A 325 38.81 -23.08 26.44
C LYS A 325 39.97 -23.12 27.43
N ASP A 326 39.68 -23.17 28.73
CA ASP A 326 40.69 -23.54 29.72
C ASP A 326 41.37 -24.83 29.25
N LYS A 327 42.66 -24.76 28.93
CA LYS A 327 43.53 -25.93 28.88
C LYS A 327 43.83 -26.27 30.34
N GLY A 328 42.97 -27.07 30.96
CA GLY A 328 43.19 -27.65 32.27
C GLY A 328 42.88 -29.14 32.24
N ASP A 329 43.82 -29.91 32.75
CA ASP A 329 43.86 -31.38 32.91
C ASP A 329 44.29 -32.20 31.70
N GLY A 330 45.60 -32.15 31.45
CA GLY A 330 46.30 -33.08 30.59
C GLY A 330 47.80 -32.88 30.64
N GLN A 331 48.39 -32.88 31.85
CA GLN A 331 49.81 -33.13 32.11
C GLN A 331 50.08 -33.13 33.61
N SER A 332 50.13 -34.32 34.19
CA SER A 332 51.17 -34.79 35.14
C SER A 332 50.87 -36.23 35.50
#